data_AF-A0A1Q9D2F8-F1
#
_entry.id   AF-A0A1Q9D2F8-F1
#
_cell.length_a   1.000
_cell.length_b   1.000
_cell.length_c   1.000
_cell.angle_alpha   90.00
_cell.angle_beta   90.00
_cell.angle_gamma   90.00
#
_symmetry.space_group_name_H-M   'P 1'
#
loop_
_entity.id
_entity.type
_entity.pdbx_description
1 polymer ?
#
loop_
_entity_poly.entity_id
_entity_poly.type
_entity_poly.pdbx_seq_one_letter_code
_entity_poly.pdbx_strand_id
1 'polypeptide(L)'
;MAGTDKFGFENFGRNPGWIETTGMNNPVPWEESPTILRSIPHAADATSFLKVDLFHTLNLGVYKDFSASSLVLVLQFMAGNNNEERMLSMNAHLQVYLRQTRQRLHCQKLTLENIGAKSKATFATGSWSKGQDSVVLMDFLPWVIDVLATVNARAKPWCYIDAGARAARHCMETLYAAEAFMPLDVARRAADSGFALLQAYAKLVEWSMQGGHLLYNLIPKLHYFHHCLIDIIQSCSREGATHVLNPVVNSTAQCEDMVGQIARLSRRVSPQLPHSRVLRRYQAALAVKFGLV
;
A
#
# COMPACT_ATOMS: atom_id res chain seq x y z
N MET A 1 14.57 -3.88 -18.94
CA MET A 1 14.50 -3.77 -17.47
C MET A 1 14.29 -2.30 -17.14
N ALA A 2 13.37 -1.99 -16.25
CA ALA A 2 13.31 -0.66 -15.66
C ALA A 2 14.57 -0.40 -14.81
N GLY A 3 15.02 0.85 -14.75
CA GLY A 3 16.23 1.26 -14.04
C GLY A 3 17.53 1.13 -14.84
N THR A 4 17.45 0.90 -16.15
CA THR A 4 18.61 1.00 -17.06
C THR A 4 18.60 2.35 -17.78
N ASP A 5 19.73 2.75 -18.38
CA ASP A 5 19.87 4.00 -19.12
C ASP A 5 18.78 4.21 -20.20
N LYS A 6 18.31 3.11 -20.80
CA LYS A 6 17.25 3.13 -21.82
C LYS A 6 15.84 3.23 -21.24
N PHE A 7 15.64 2.75 -20.01
CA PHE A 7 14.32 2.60 -19.40
C PHE A 7 14.34 3.09 -17.96
N GLY A 8 14.13 4.39 -17.77
CA GLY A 8 14.07 5.01 -16.44
C GLY A 8 13.03 4.35 -15.53
N PHE A 9 13.40 4.19 -14.26
CA PHE A 9 12.56 3.58 -13.21
C PHE A 9 11.51 4.58 -12.67
N GLU A 10 11.79 5.87 -12.81
CA GLU A 10 11.06 7.00 -12.25
C GLU A 10 9.85 7.46 -13.08
N ASN A 11 9.65 6.90 -14.27
CA ASN A 11 8.52 7.26 -15.12
C ASN A 11 7.24 6.51 -14.72
N PHE A 12 6.38 7.17 -13.94
CA PHE A 12 5.06 6.67 -13.54
C PHE A 12 3.91 7.00 -14.53
N GLY A 13 4.23 7.19 -15.81
CA GLY A 13 3.23 7.40 -16.87
C GLY A 13 2.39 6.15 -17.17
N ARG A 14 1.37 6.31 -18.01
CA ARG A 14 0.52 5.16 -18.46
C ARG A 14 1.14 4.34 -19.59
N ASN A 15 2.11 4.91 -20.31
CA ASN A 15 2.84 4.24 -21.39
C ASN A 15 4.35 4.33 -21.12
N PRO A 16 4.86 3.78 -20.01
CA PRO A 16 6.27 3.83 -19.71
C PRO A 16 7.07 2.90 -20.62
N GLY A 17 8.27 3.33 -21.02
CA GLY A 17 9.12 2.56 -21.95
C GLY A 17 9.50 1.17 -21.42
N TRP A 18 9.55 0.99 -20.09
CA TRP A 18 9.90 -0.30 -19.49
C TRP A 18 8.90 -1.42 -19.83
N ILE A 19 7.67 -1.10 -20.30
CA ILE A 19 6.69 -2.10 -20.75
C ILE A 19 7.26 -3.01 -21.84
N GLU A 20 8.12 -2.47 -22.71
CA GLU A 20 8.79 -3.23 -23.77
C GLU A 20 9.63 -4.40 -23.24
N THR A 21 9.97 -4.34 -21.95
CA THR A 21 10.83 -5.31 -21.27
C THR A 21 10.05 -6.27 -20.38
N THR A 22 8.73 -6.33 -20.53
CA THR A 22 7.84 -7.26 -19.83
C THR A 22 7.42 -8.43 -20.71
N GLY A 23 6.66 -9.38 -20.15
CA GLY A 23 6.18 -10.52 -20.92
C GLY A 23 7.33 -11.45 -21.32
N MET A 24 7.29 -11.92 -22.57
CA MET A 24 8.35 -12.72 -23.16
C MET A 24 9.70 -12.00 -23.27
N ASN A 25 9.71 -10.66 -23.21
CA ASN A 25 10.93 -9.85 -23.25
C ASN A 25 11.53 -9.62 -21.86
N ASN A 26 10.89 -10.14 -20.80
CA ASN A 26 11.39 -10.01 -19.44
C ASN A 26 12.57 -10.96 -19.23
N PRO A 27 13.78 -10.47 -18.91
CA PRO A 27 14.88 -11.35 -18.56
C PRO A 27 14.50 -12.12 -17.29
N VAL A 28 14.66 -13.43 -17.34
CA VAL A 28 14.43 -14.28 -16.17
C VAL A 28 15.48 -13.97 -15.10
N PRO A 29 15.10 -13.76 -13.84
CA PRO A 29 16.04 -13.41 -12.77
C PRO A 29 16.75 -14.65 -12.18
N TRP A 30 16.68 -15.79 -12.86
CA TRP A 30 17.23 -17.06 -12.40
C TRP A 30 18.05 -17.73 -13.50
N GLU A 31 19.16 -18.34 -13.10
CA GLU A 31 19.94 -19.21 -13.99
C GLU A 31 19.25 -20.57 -14.17
N GLU A 32 18.65 -21.08 -13.09
CA GLU A 32 17.83 -22.29 -13.08
C GLU A 32 16.39 -21.98 -12.68
N SER A 33 15.43 -22.53 -13.43
CA SER A 33 14.01 -22.29 -13.13
C SER A 33 13.64 -22.77 -11.72
N PRO A 34 13.00 -21.91 -10.89
CA PRO A 34 12.47 -22.30 -9.59
C PRO A 34 11.63 -23.56 -9.66
N THR A 35 11.72 -24.41 -8.64
CA THR A 35 10.98 -25.69 -8.56
C THR A 35 9.48 -25.49 -8.75
N ILE A 36 8.90 -24.41 -8.19
CA ILE A 36 7.48 -24.11 -8.34
C ILE A 36 7.08 -23.92 -9.81
N LEU A 37 7.91 -23.28 -10.62
CA LEU A 37 7.68 -23.08 -12.05
C LEU A 37 7.91 -24.38 -12.83
N ARG A 38 8.85 -25.22 -12.40
CA ARG A 38 9.07 -26.54 -13.02
C ARG A 38 7.92 -27.54 -12.75
N SER A 39 7.25 -27.41 -11.60
CA SER A 39 6.25 -28.38 -11.14
C SER A 39 4.81 -28.00 -11.45
N ILE A 40 4.52 -26.72 -11.74
CA ILE A 40 3.14 -26.23 -11.91
C ILE A 40 2.97 -25.70 -13.34
N PRO A 41 1.92 -26.13 -14.07
CA PRO A 41 1.58 -25.54 -15.37
C PRO A 41 1.36 -24.03 -15.29
N HIS A 42 1.99 -23.29 -16.18
CA HIS A 42 1.91 -21.83 -16.25
C HIS A 42 2.02 -21.37 -17.71
N ALA A 43 1.73 -20.09 -17.96
CA ALA A 43 1.85 -19.50 -19.30
C ALA A 43 3.31 -19.48 -19.79
N ALA A 44 3.54 -19.32 -21.09
CA ALA A 44 4.89 -19.28 -21.66
C ALA A 44 5.79 -18.20 -21.01
N ASP A 45 5.20 -17.07 -20.61
CA ASP A 45 5.85 -16.11 -19.72
C ASP A 45 5.82 -16.64 -18.28
N ALA A 46 6.88 -17.37 -17.92
CA ALA A 46 7.05 -17.94 -16.59
C ALA A 46 7.14 -16.89 -15.48
N THR A 47 7.63 -15.69 -15.78
CA THR A 47 7.74 -14.62 -14.77
C THR A 47 6.36 -14.10 -14.37
N SER A 48 5.38 -14.12 -15.29
CA SER A 48 4.00 -13.72 -15.01
C SER A 48 3.29 -14.58 -13.97
N PHE A 49 3.81 -15.78 -13.67
CA PHE A 49 3.28 -16.63 -12.60
C PHE A 49 3.47 -15.99 -11.22
N LEU A 50 4.56 -15.24 -11.04
CA LEU A 50 4.86 -14.53 -9.80
C LEU A 50 4.08 -13.21 -9.78
N LYS A 51 3.07 -13.14 -8.91
CA LYS A 51 2.21 -11.96 -8.79
C LYS A 51 2.68 -11.02 -7.69
N VAL A 52 2.44 -9.73 -7.92
CA VAL A 52 2.70 -8.69 -6.92
C VAL A 52 1.65 -8.77 -5.82
N ASP A 53 2.11 -8.84 -4.58
CA ASP A 53 1.24 -8.68 -3.42
C ASP A 53 1.08 -7.20 -3.05
N LEU A 54 -0.14 -6.69 -3.23
CA LEU A 54 -0.48 -5.30 -2.91
C LEU A 54 -0.31 -4.95 -1.44
N PHE A 55 -0.52 -5.88 -0.50
CA PHE A 55 -0.40 -5.60 0.93
C PHE A 55 1.05 -5.29 1.31
N HIS A 56 1.99 -6.12 0.90
CA HIS A 56 3.42 -5.89 1.15
C HIS A 56 3.99 -4.72 0.32
N THR A 57 3.44 -4.50 -0.88
CA THR A 57 3.87 -3.43 -1.79
C THR A 57 3.42 -2.06 -1.29
N LEU A 58 2.15 -1.92 -0.89
CA LEU A 58 1.56 -0.66 -0.48
C LEU A 58 1.61 -0.48 1.04
N ASN A 59 0.83 -1.26 1.79
CA ASN A 59 0.62 -1.04 3.22
C ASN A 59 1.91 -1.18 4.04
N LEU A 60 2.74 -2.19 3.73
CA LEU A 60 4.07 -2.39 4.35
C LEU A 60 5.22 -1.82 3.50
N GLY A 61 4.92 -1.01 2.50
CA GLY A 61 5.90 -0.44 1.58
C GLY A 61 5.64 1.03 1.32
N VAL A 62 5.05 1.32 0.16
CA VAL A 62 4.83 2.70 -0.33
C VAL A 62 4.15 3.59 0.71
N TYR A 63 3.08 3.13 1.36
CA TYR A 63 2.35 3.92 2.35
C TYR A 63 3.16 4.19 3.60
N LYS A 64 4.06 3.27 3.94
CA LYS A 64 4.95 3.39 5.09
C LYS A 64 5.93 4.55 4.88
N ASP A 65 6.65 4.52 3.77
CA ASP A 65 7.63 5.54 3.40
C ASP A 65 6.97 6.89 3.14
N PHE A 66 5.83 6.90 2.45
CA PHE A 66 5.04 8.12 2.22
C PHE A 66 4.60 8.75 3.54
N SER A 67 4.04 7.95 4.46
CA SER A 67 3.55 8.43 5.74
C SER A 67 4.69 8.95 6.60
N ALA A 68 5.78 8.19 6.72
CA ALA A 68 6.96 8.57 7.49
C ALA A 68 7.52 9.92 7.01
N SER A 69 7.75 10.06 5.71
CA SER A 69 8.26 11.28 5.09
C SER A 69 7.35 12.49 5.32
N SER A 70 6.05 12.29 5.13
CA SER A 70 5.07 13.37 5.31
C SER A 70 4.92 13.78 6.78
N LEU A 71 5.02 12.84 7.72
CA LEU A 71 5.02 13.13 9.14
C LEU A 71 6.24 13.96 9.58
N VAL A 72 7.41 13.78 8.95
CA VAL A 72 8.58 14.64 9.21
C VAL A 72 8.30 16.09 8.83
N LEU A 73 7.59 16.32 7.72
CA LEU A 73 7.19 17.67 7.30
C LEU A 73 6.16 18.25 8.25
N VAL A 74 5.09 17.49 8.55
CA VAL A 74 4.04 17.89 9.48
C VAL A 74 4.62 18.27 10.85
N LEU A 75 5.62 17.54 11.35
CA LEU A 75 6.27 17.80 12.63
C LEU A 75 6.85 19.22 12.74
N GLN A 76 7.28 19.83 11.63
CA GLN A 76 7.85 21.18 11.63
C GLN A 76 6.82 22.27 11.95
N PHE A 77 5.54 21.96 11.77
CA PHE A 77 4.40 22.87 11.97
C PHE A 77 3.67 22.61 13.29
N MET A 78 4.14 21.64 14.07
CA MET A 78 3.60 21.32 15.38
C MET A 78 4.06 22.34 16.42
N ALA A 79 3.23 22.56 17.43
CA ALA A 79 3.57 23.44 18.54
C ALA A 79 4.74 22.86 19.35
N GLY A 80 5.74 23.68 19.66
CA GLY A 80 6.89 23.29 20.48
C GLY A 80 8.21 23.88 19.98
N ASN A 81 9.12 24.10 20.92
CA ASN A 81 10.44 24.68 20.70
C ASN A 81 11.50 23.62 20.34
N ASN A 82 11.23 22.35 20.60
CA ASN A 82 12.09 21.22 20.29
C ASN A 82 11.27 20.05 19.72
N ASN A 83 11.96 19.02 19.21
CA ASN A 83 11.29 17.88 18.59
C ASN A 83 10.44 17.06 19.57
N GLU A 84 10.79 17.02 20.86
CA GLU A 84 10.02 16.27 21.86
C GLU A 84 8.65 16.91 22.08
N GLU A 85 8.62 18.22 22.30
CA GLU A 85 7.38 19.01 22.42
C GLU A 85 6.53 18.91 21.14
N ARG A 86 7.16 19.02 19.96
CA ARG A 86 6.46 18.87 18.67
C ARG A 86 5.87 17.48 18.48
N MET A 87 6.59 16.43 18.91
CA MET A 87 6.07 15.06 18.87
C MET A 87 4.90 14.86 19.85
N LEU A 88 4.92 15.50 21.02
CA LEU A 88 3.79 15.49 21.95
C LEU A 88 2.56 16.16 21.33
N SER A 89 2.74 17.33 20.70
CA SER A 89 1.67 18.03 19.97
C SER A 89 1.11 17.17 18.83
N MET A 90 1.96 16.56 18.01
CA MET A 90 1.52 15.67 16.92
C MET A 90 0.74 14.46 17.43
N ASN A 91 1.21 13.82 18.51
CA ASN A 91 0.49 12.70 19.12
C ASN A 91 -0.84 13.15 19.72
N ALA A 92 -0.97 14.35 20.26
CA ALA A 92 -2.25 14.88 20.73
C ALA A 92 -3.27 15.02 19.57
N HIS A 93 -2.84 15.57 18.44
CA HIS A 93 -3.64 15.63 17.22
C HIS A 93 -4.05 14.23 16.73
N LEU A 94 -3.10 13.30 16.70
CA LEU A 94 -3.36 11.92 16.33
C LEU A 94 -4.38 11.24 17.25
N GLN A 95 -4.31 11.45 18.56
CA GLN A 95 -5.30 10.91 19.50
C GLN A 95 -6.70 11.48 19.26
N VAL A 96 -6.82 12.76 18.92
CA VAL A 96 -8.10 13.37 18.52
C VAL A 96 -8.63 12.68 17.27
N TYR A 97 -7.80 12.54 16.24
CA TYR A 97 -8.15 11.87 14.99
C TYR A 97 -8.62 10.43 15.22
N LEU A 98 -7.88 9.62 15.98
CA LEU A 98 -8.21 8.23 16.27
C LEU A 98 -9.55 8.09 17.02
N ARG A 99 -9.85 9.01 17.94
CA ARG A 99 -11.14 9.03 18.65
C ARG A 99 -12.30 9.39 17.73
N GLN A 100 -12.12 10.41 16.87
CA GLN A 100 -13.16 10.85 15.93
C GLN A 100 -13.48 9.79 14.89
N THR A 101 -12.45 9.11 14.36
CA THR A 101 -12.60 8.09 13.31
C THR A 101 -12.81 6.68 13.83
N ARG A 102 -12.71 6.48 15.16
CA ARG A 102 -12.76 5.17 15.83
C ARG A 102 -11.71 4.18 15.30
N GLN A 103 -10.61 4.69 14.75
CA GLN A 103 -9.47 3.89 14.32
C GLN A 103 -8.51 3.62 15.48
N ARG A 104 -7.59 2.67 15.29
CA ARG A 104 -6.55 2.32 16.27
C ARG A 104 -5.21 2.16 15.57
N LEU A 105 -4.14 2.55 16.26
CA LEU A 105 -2.76 2.26 15.86
C LEU A 105 -2.17 1.16 16.74
N HIS A 106 -1.51 0.19 16.11
CA HIS A 106 -0.78 -0.85 16.83
C HIS A 106 0.48 -0.32 17.49
N CYS A 107 1.19 0.62 16.85
CA CYS A 107 2.34 1.30 17.45
C CYS A 107 1.97 2.23 18.63
N GLN A 108 0.68 2.45 18.88
CA GLN A 108 0.08 3.26 19.95
C GLN A 108 0.39 4.76 19.90
N LYS A 109 1.67 5.13 19.72
CA LYS A 109 2.15 6.50 19.59
C LYS A 109 3.26 6.59 18.55
N LEU A 110 3.37 7.76 17.93
CA LEU A 110 4.48 8.08 17.05
C LEU A 110 5.69 8.54 17.86
N THR A 111 6.87 8.13 17.43
CA THR A 111 8.18 8.59 17.93
C THR A 111 9.06 8.91 16.73
N LEU A 112 10.12 9.71 16.92
CA LEU A 112 11.09 9.97 15.84
C LEU A 112 11.74 8.68 15.35
N GLU A 113 11.99 7.74 16.25
CA GLU A 113 12.51 6.41 15.92
C GLU A 113 11.52 5.64 15.04
N ASN A 114 10.24 5.64 15.40
CA ASN A 114 9.19 4.94 14.65
C ASN A 114 8.94 5.55 13.28
N ILE A 115 9.14 6.86 13.13
CA ILE A 115 9.08 7.57 11.84
C ILE A 115 10.34 7.30 11.01
N GLY A 116 11.46 6.96 11.64
CA GLY A 116 12.76 6.84 10.98
C GLY A 116 13.46 8.19 10.77
N ALA A 117 13.02 9.23 11.46
CA ALA A 117 13.56 10.59 11.37
C ALA A 117 14.77 10.80 12.29
N LYS A 118 15.76 9.90 12.21
CA LYS A 118 16.92 9.91 13.11
C LYS A 118 17.88 11.07 12.82
N SER A 119 18.02 11.45 11.55
CA SER A 119 18.87 12.55 11.12
C SER A 119 18.36 13.17 9.82
N LYS A 120 18.83 14.38 9.49
CA LYS A 120 18.59 15.00 8.18
C LYS A 120 19.29 14.27 7.02
N ALA A 121 20.22 13.36 7.32
CA ALA A 121 21.00 12.60 6.35
C ALA A 121 20.39 11.23 6.01
N THR A 122 19.20 10.91 6.55
CA THR A 122 18.57 9.59 6.41
C THR A 122 17.14 9.73 5.94
N PHE A 123 16.74 8.89 4.98
CA PHE A 123 15.34 8.79 4.53
C PHE A 123 14.42 8.31 5.65
N ALA A 124 13.24 8.91 5.73
CA ALA A 124 12.19 8.49 6.65
C ALA A 124 11.40 7.32 6.05
N THR A 125 11.60 6.11 6.60
CA THR A 125 11.02 4.87 6.05
C THR A 125 9.95 4.24 6.95
N GLY A 126 9.78 4.74 8.18
CA GLY A 126 8.88 4.15 9.17
C GLY A 126 9.34 2.77 9.67
N SER A 127 9.32 2.52 10.97
CA SER A 127 9.71 1.23 11.56
C SER A 127 8.56 0.45 12.19
N TRP A 128 7.32 0.94 12.12
CA TRP A 128 6.16 0.19 12.60
C TRP A 128 5.95 -1.13 11.83
N SER A 129 5.41 -2.14 12.51
CA SER A 129 5.38 -3.53 12.02
C SER A 129 4.04 -3.94 11.39
N LYS A 130 2.98 -3.14 11.55
CA LYS A 130 1.63 -3.49 11.08
C LYS A 130 1.24 -2.59 9.91
N GLY A 131 0.86 -3.20 8.78
CA GLY A 131 0.44 -2.47 7.58
C GLY A 131 -0.78 -1.60 7.80
N GLN A 132 -1.66 -1.98 8.75
CA GLN A 132 -2.80 -1.16 9.17
C GLN A 132 -2.38 0.21 9.69
N ASP A 133 -1.23 0.31 10.37
CA ASP A 133 -0.74 1.59 10.89
C ASP A 133 -0.45 2.55 9.73
N SER A 134 0.15 2.08 8.64
CA SER A 134 0.38 2.89 7.45
C SER A 134 -0.92 3.40 6.83
N VAL A 135 -1.98 2.58 6.79
CA VAL A 135 -3.28 3.00 6.24
C VAL A 135 -3.89 4.11 7.11
N VAL A 136 -3.89 3.93 8.43
CA VAL A 136 -4.39 4.94 9.37
C VAL A 136 -3.59 6.23 9.30
N LEU A 137 -2.26 6.14 9.13
CA LEU A 137 -1.40 7.32 9.01
C LEU A 137 -1.57 8.03 7.66
N MET A 138 -1.75 7.30 6.56
CA MET A 138 -2.11 7.89 5.26
C MET A 138 -3.38 8.72 5.38
N ASP A 139 -4.38 8.21 6.10
CA ASP A 139 -5.65 8.91 6.32
C ASP A 139 -5.54 10.11 7.28
N PHE A 140 -4.66 10.01 8.28
CA PHE A 140 -4.38 11.08 9.23
C PHE A 140 -3.74 12.30 8.55
N LEU A 141 -2.94 12.10 7.50
CA LEU A 141 -2.19 13.18 6.84
C LEU A 141 -3.09 14.29 6.26
N PRO A 142 -4.09 14.01 5.40
CA PRO A 142 -5.06 15.02 4.97
C PRO A 142 -5.75 15.71 6.15
N TRP A 143 -6.18 14.93 7.14
CA TRP A 143 -6.90 15.47 8.30
C TRP A 143 -6.04 16.46 9.10
N VAL A 144 -4.76 16.13 9.35
CA VAL A 144 -3.89 17.01 10.14
C VAL A 144 -3.49 18.25 9.34
N ILE A 145 -3.33 18.13 8.02
CA ILE A 145 -3.12 19.28 7.13
C ILE A 145 -4.31 20.25 7.20
N ASP A 146 -5.54 19.73 7.19
CA ASP A 146 -6.76 20.55 7.27
C ASP A 146 -6.92 21.26 8.63
N VAL A 147 -6.44 20.64 9.71
CA VAL A 147 -6.54 21.20 11.09
C VAL A 147 -5.44 22.22 11.38
N LEU A 148 -4.26 22.09 10.77
CA LEU A 148 -3.15 23.01 10.98
C LEU A 148 -3.36 24.31 10.20
N ALA A 149 -3.90 25.34 10.85
CA ALA A 149 -4.14 26.65 10.23
C ALA A 149 -2.88 27.33 9.63
N THR A 150 -1.68 26.94 10.09
CA THR A 150 -0.38 27.42 9.58
C THR A 150 0.04 26.76 8.28
N VAL A 151 -0.63 25.67 7.88
CA VAL A 151 -0.35 24.95 6.65
C VAL A 151 -1.29 25.46 5.56
N ASN A 152 -0.73 26.06 4.51
CA ASN A 152 -1.49 26.30 3.29
C ASN A 152 -1.57 24.99 2.51
N ALA A 153 -2.69 24.27 2.64
CA ALA A 153 -2.93 22.98 1.98
C ALA A 153 -2.77 23.03 0.44
N ARG A 154 -2.93 24.21 -0.18
CA ARG A 154 -2.73 24.39 -1.64
C ARG A 154 -1.27 24.59 -2.04
N ALA A 155 -0.40 24.93 -1.09
CA ALA A 155 1.02 25.13 -1.35
C ALA A 155 1.77 23.79 -1.41
N LYS A 156 2.91 23.78 -2.10
CA LYS A 156 3.83 22.64 -2.08
C LYS A 156 4.54 22.57 -0.72
N PRO A 157 4.78 21.38 -0.15
CA PRO A 157 4.46 20.05 -0.69
C PRO A 157 3.05 19.54 -0.32
N TRP A 158 2.29 20.28 0.48
CA TRP A 158 1.02 19.84 1.09
C TRP A 158 -0.03 19.39 0.09
N CYS A 159 -0.17 20.09 -1.03
CA CYS A 159 -1.12 19.70 -2.07
C CYS A 159 -0.82 18.34 -2.68
N TYR A 160 0.46 17.94 -2.73
CA TYR A 160 0.86 16.61 -3.20
C TYR A 160 0.67 15.54 -2.12
N ILE A 161 0.91 15.88 -0.85
CA ILE A 161 0.65 14.97 0.28
C ILE A 161 -0.85 14.65 0.36
N ASP A 162 -1.70 15.68 0.33
CA ASP A 162 -3.16 15.53 0.38
C ASP A 162 -3.68 14.73 -0.82
N ALA A 163 -3.29 15.12 -2.04
CA ALA A 163 -3.71 14.42 -3.26
C ALA A 163 -3.25 12.96 -3.27
N GLY A 164 -2.00 12.68 -2.90
CA GLY A 164 -1.46 11.32 -2.85
C GLY A 164 -2.17 10.45 -1.82
N ALA A 165 -2.40 10.97 -0.61
CA ALA A 165 -3.09 10.25 0.45
C ALA A 165 -4.56 9.92 0.09
N ARG A 166 -5.30 10.90 -0.45
CA ARG A 166 -6.69 10.68 -0.88
C ARG A 166 -6.79 9.74 -2.07
N ALA A 167 -5.86 9.84 -3.03
CA ALA A 167 -5.80 8.94 -4.18
C ALA A 167 -5.49 7.48 -3.76
N ALA A 168 -4.56 7.30 -2.81
CA ALA A 168 -4.26 6.00 -2.22
C ALA A 168 -5.50 5.37 -1.56
N ARG A 169 -6.21 6.15 -0.74
CA ARG A 169 -7.46 5.72 -0.11
C ARG A 169 -8.49 5.31 -1.15
N HIS A 170 -8.78 6.17 -2.14
CA HIS A 170 -9.80 5.87 -3.14
C HIS A 170 -9.46 4.62 -3.96
N CYS A 171 -8.17 4.45 -4.32
CA CYS A 171 -7.70 3.25 -5.00
C CYS A 171 -7.99 1.99 -4.16
N MET A 172 -7.58 1.96 -2.89
CA MET A 172 -7.75 0.79 -2.04
C MET A 172 -9.21 0.53 -1.67
N GLU A 173 -10.00 1.57 -1.37
CA GLU A 173 -11.43 1.45 -1.11
C GLU A 173 -12.15 0.86 -2.33
N THR A 174 -11.82 1.32 -3.54
CA THR A 174 -12.39 0.78 -4.78
C THR A 174 -12.00 -0.69 -4.98
N LEU A 175 -10.73 -1.03 -4.79
CA LEU A 175 -10.23 -2.40 -4.97
C LEU A 175 -10.82 -3.38 -3.93
N TYR A 176 -10.93 -2.99 -2.65
CA TYR A 176 -11.48 -3.86 -1.61
C TYR A 176 -13.00 -3.94 -1.59
N ALA A 177 -13.70 -2.92 -2.11
CA ALA A 177 -15.16 -2.95 -2.26
C ALA A 177 -15.61 -3.76 -3.48
N ALA A 178 -14.73 -3.91 -4.48
CA ALA A 178 -15.03 -4.66 -5.69
C ALA A 178 -14.89 -6.17 -5.48
N GLU A 179 -15.61 -6.93 -6.32
CA GLU A 179 -15.48 -8.39 -6.37
C GLU A 179 -14.16 -8.83 -7.01
N ALA A 180 -13.93 -10.15 -7.07
CA ALA A 180 -12.76 -10.72 -7.73
C ALA A 180 -12.68 -10.35 -9.21
N PHE A 181 -13.82 -10.20 -9.89
CA PHE A 181 -13.90 -9.73 -11.27
C PHE A 181 -14.55 -8.35 -11.29
N MET A 182 -13.76 -7.32 -11.54
CA MET A 182 -14.21 -5.93 -11.50
C MET A 182 -14.80 -5.52 -12.86
N PRO A 183 -15.97 -4.85 -12.89
CA PRO A 183 -16.42 -4.15 -14.09
C PRO A 183 -15.39 -3.14 -14.59
N LEU A 184 -15.34 -2.90 -15.91
CA LEU A 184 -14.31 -2.04 -16.51
C LEU A 184 -14.25 -0.62 -15.94
N ASP A 185 -15.40 -0.03 -15.62
CA ASP A 185 -15.48 1.32 -15.06
C ASP A 185 -14.90 1.37 -13.64
N VAL A 186 -15.17 0.35 -12.81
CA VAL A 186 -14.60 0.19 -11.47
C VAL A 186 -13.09 0.01 -11.56
N ALA A 187 -12.63 -0.87 -12.45
CA ALA A 187 -11.22 -1.15 -12.68
C ALA A 187 -10.45 0.11 -13.12
N ARG A 188 -11.01 0.88 -14.06
CA ARG A 188 -10.42 2.15 -14.51
C ARG A 188 -10.34 3.18 -13.40
N ARG A 189 -11.41 3.37 -12.61
CA ARG A 189 -11.39 4.30 -11.46
C ARG A 189 -10.31 3.94 -10.42
N ALA A 190 -10.18 2.66 -10.11
CA ALA A 190 -9.13 2.17 -9.21
C ALA A 190 -7.73 2.48 -9.80
N ALA A 191 -7.51 2.14 -11.07
CA ALA A 191 -6.23 2.38 -11.73
C ALA A 191 -5.89 3.87 -11.81
N ASP A 192 -6.84 4.73 -12.20
CA ASP A 192 -6.68 6.18 -12.28
C ASP A 192 -6.25 6.78 -10.94
N SER A 193 -6.84 6.31 -9.84
CA SER A 193 -6.46 6.76 -8.50
C SER A 193 -5.10 6.23 -8.06
N GLY A 194 -4.75 4.99 -8.42
CA GLY A 194 -3.40 4.47 -8.21
C GLY A 194 -2.34 5.27 -8.97
N PHE A 195 -2.62 5.67 -10.22
CA PHE A 195 -1.73 6.55 -10.99
C PHE A 195 -1.61 7.93 -10.36
N ALA A 196 -2.70 8.50 -9.86
CA ALA A 196 -2.67 9.78 -9.15
C ALA A 196 -1.78 9.74 -7.91
N LEU A 197 -1.79 8.63 -7.14
CA LEU A 197 -0.83 8.42 -6.05
C LEU A 197 0.61 8.42 -6.55
N LEU A 198 0.93 7.65 -7.60
CA LEU A 198 2.30 7.58 -8.13
C LEU A 198 2.79 8.95 -8.64
N GLN A 199 1.92 9.71 -9.31
CA GLN A 199 2.22 11.05 -9.78
C GLN A 199 2.48 12.02 -8.62
N ALA A 200 1.64 11.98 -7.57
CA ALA A 200 1.86 12.77 -6.37
C ALA A 200 3.18 12.39 -5.68
N TYR A 201 3.52 11.10 -5.60
CA TYR A 201 4.78 10.61 -5.06
C TYR A 201 5.98 11.17 -5.86
N ALA A 202 5.95 11.09 -7.20
CA ALA A 202 7.01 11.65 -8.04
C ALA A 202 7.18 13.17 -7.83
N LYS A 203 6.09 13.92 -7.66
CA LYS A 203 6.16 15.35 -7.35
C LYS A 203 6.75 15.64 -5.97
N LEU A 204 6.52 14.77 -5.00
CA LEU A 204 7.16 14.85 -3.69
C LEU A 204 8.65 14.52 -3.74
N VAL A 205 9.05 13.53 -4.54
CA VAL A 205 10.46 13.22 -4.81
C VAL A 205 11.15 14.43 -5.44
N GLU A 206 10.58 14.98 -6.51
CA GLU A 206 11.10 16.17 -7.21
C GLU A 206 11.27 17.36 -6.26
N TRP A 207 10.23 17.66 -5.47
CA TRP A 207 10.26 18.73 -4.48
C TRP A 207 11.33 18.50 -3.39
N SER A 208 11.41 17.28 -2.87
CA SER A 208 12.38 16.90 -1.83
C SER A 208 13.82 17.04 -2.34
N MET A 209 14.09 16.56 -3.55
CA MET A 209 15.41 16.67 -4.18
C MET A 209 15.82 18.12 -4.44
N GLN A 210 14.91 18.94 -4.98
CA GLN A 210 15.14 20.38 -5.20
C GLN A 210 15.40 21.14 -3.89
N GLY A 211 14.76 20.74 -2.79
CA GLY A 211 14.97 21.31 -1.46
C GLY A 211 16.17 20.75 -0.70
N GLY A 212 16.92 19.79 -1.25
CA GLY A 212 18.02 19.12 -0.55
C GLY A 212 17.55 18.29 0.67
N HIS A 213 16.32 17.78 0.62
CA HIS A 213 15.72 16.96 1.66
C HIS A 213 15.76 15.47 1.29
N LEU A 214 16.07 14.61 2.25
CA LEU A 214 16.03 13.14 2.09
C LEU A 214 14.75 12.60 2.72
N LEU A 215 13.62 12.78 2.03
CA LEU A 215 12.31 12.35 2.52
C LEU A 215 11.76 11.22 1.65
N TYR A 216 11.38 11.54 0.42
CA TYR A 216 10.72 10.59 -0.48
C TYR A 216 11.74 9.85 -1.34
N ASN A 217 11.91 8.55 -1.09
CA ASN A 217 12.84 7.69 -1.84
C ASN A 217 12.12 6.91 -2.95
N LEU A 218 12.76 6.76 -4.10
CA LEU A 218 12.26 5.88 -5.16
C LEU A 218 12.62 4.43 -4.83
N ILE A 219 11.63 3.69 -4.33
CA ILE A 219 11.77 2.27 -3.96
C ILE A 219 11.21 1.33 -5.04
N PRO A 220 11.75 0.10 -5.19
CA PRO A 220 11.23 -0.93 -6.10
C PRO A 220 9.70 -1.15 -6.02
N LYS A 221 9.13 -1.02 -4.82
CA LYS A 221 7.69 -1.23 -4.59
C LYS A 221 6.79 -0.23 -5.33
N LEU A 222 7.25 0.99 -5.60
CA LEU A 222 6.49 1.95 -6.42
C LEU A 222 6.29 1.41 -7.83
N HIS A 223 7.33 0.80 -8.39
CA HIS A 223 7.30 0.22 -9.72
C HIS A 223 6.52 -1.09 -9.77
N TYR A 224 6.60 -1.93 -8.72
CA TYR A 224 5.72 -3.10 -8.62
C TYR A 224 4.24 -2.70 -8.59
N PHE A 225 3.91 -1.62 -7.86
CA PHE A 225 2.54 -1.10 -7.90
C PHE A 225 2.18 -0.54 -9.29
N HIS A 226 3.12 0.13 -9.96
CA HIS A 226 2.93 0.62 -11.32
C HIS A 226 2.61 -0.52 -12.31
N HIS A 227 3.29 -1.66 -12.22
CA HIS A 227 2.95 -2.87 -12.98
C HIS A 227 1.49 -3.31 -12.74
N CYS A 228 1.03 -3.37 -11.49
CA CYS A 228 -0.36 -3.71 -11.19
C CYS A 228 -1.36 -2.78 -11.88
N LEU A 229 -1.08 -1.48 -11.92
CA LEU A 229 -1.95 -0.49 -12.55
C LEU A 229 -1.96 -0.62 -14.08
N ILE A 230 -0.78 -0.86 -14.68
CA ILE A 230 -0.66 -1.11 -16.11
C ILE A 230 -1.40 -2.38 -16.52
N ASP A 231 -1.28 -3.46 -15.74
CA ASP A 231 -1.99 -4.71 -15.98
C ASP A 231 -3.51 -4.51 -15.97
N ILE A 232 -4.04 -3.70 -15.05
CA ILE A 232 -5.47 -3.35 -15.02
C ILE A 232 -5.87 -2.63 -16.32
N ILE A 233 -5.13 -1.58 -16.72
CA ILE A 233 -5.48 -0.77 -17.89
C ILE A 233 -5.37 -1.58 -19.20
N GLN A 234 -4.31 -2.38 -19.34
CA GLN A 234 -4.14 -3.26 -20.49
C GLN A 234 -5.26 -4.30 -20.56
N SER A 235 -5.64 -4.89 -19.42
CA SER A 235 -6.76 -5.83 -19.36
C SER A 235 -8.10 -5.17 -19.72
N CYS A 236 -8.31 -3.92 -19.31
CA CYS A 236 -9.49 -3.13 -19.68
C CYS A 236 -9.55 -2.77 -21.17
N SER A 237 -8.45 -2.91 -21.90
CA SER A 237 -8.32 -2.55 -23.31
C SER A 237 -8.37 -3.76 -24.24
N ARG A 238 -8.50 -4.98 -23.69
CA ARG A 238 -8.63 -6.21 -24.48
C ARG A 238 -9.99 -6.25 -25.18
N GLU A 239 -9.98 -6.70 -26.43
CA GLU A 239 -11.20 -6.87 -27.22
C GLU A 239 -12.16 -7.84 -26.52
N GLY A 240 -13.44 -7.45 -26.43
CA GLY A 240 -14.48 -8.25 -25.76
C GLY A 240 -14.40 -8.27 -24.23
N ALA A 241 -13.46 -7.56 -23.60
CA ALA A 241 -13.38 -7.50 -22.15
C ALA A 241 -14.62 -6.79 -21.56
N THR A 242 -15.24 -7.41 -20.56
CA THR A 242 -16.31 -6.80 -19.74
C THR A 242 -15.89 -6.65 -18.28
N HIS A 243 -14.92 -7.46 -17.85
CA HIS A 243 -14.41 -7.50 -16.49
C HIS A 243 -12.89 -7.71 -16.49
N VAL A 244 -12.26 -7.29 -15.40
CA VAL A 244 -10.84 -7.48 -15.14
C VAL A 244 -10.64 -8.12 -13.77
N LEU A 245 -9.68 -9.03 -13.65
CA LEU A 245 -9.34 -9.65 -12.37
C LEU A 245 -8.80 -8.58 -11.40
N ASN A 246 -9.39 -8.53 -10.21
CA ASN A 246 -8.98 -7.64 -9.15
C ASN A 246 -7.59 -8.04 -8.62
N PRO A 247 -6.56 -7.16 -8.62
CA PRO A 247 -5.23 -7.52 -8.13
C PRO A 247 -5.21 -7.90 -6.64
N VAL A 248 -6.24 -7.53 -5.86
CA VAL A 248 -6.38 -7.95 -4.46
C VAL A 248 -6.47 -9.47 -4.31
N VAL A 249 -6.90 -10.21 -5.34
CA VAL A 249 -6.94 -11.69 -5.28
C VAL A 249 -5.55 -12.31 -5.09
N ASN A 250 -4.49 -11.60 -5.48
CA ASN A 250 -3.11 -12.03 -5.30
C ASN A 250 -2.49 -11.52 -3.99
N SER A 251 -3.27 -10.81 -3.17
CA SER A 251 -2.75 -10.22 -1.94
C SER A 251 -2.79 -11.19 -0.76
N THR A 252 -1.74 -11.20 0.06
CA THR A 252 -1.69 -12.08 1.24
C THR A 252 -2.61 -11.64 2.36
N ALA A 253 -3.10 -10.40 2.36
CA ALA A 253 -3.91 -9.86 3.46
C ALA A 253 -5.15 -10.70 3.77
N GLN A 254 -5.87 -11.17 2.74
CA GLN A 254 -7.06 -12.01 2.91
C GLN A 254 -6.70 -13.38 3.50
N CYS A 255 -5.60 -13.97 3.01
CA CYS A 255 -5.08 -15.24 3.52
C CYS A 255 -4.60 -15.11 4.99
N GLU A 256 -3.90 -14.02 5.32
CA GLU A 256 -3.40 -13.75 6.68
C GLU A 256 -4.56 -13.60 7.67
N ASP A 257 -5.62 -12.88 7.31
CA ASP A 257 -6.79 -12.75 8.18
C ASP A 257 -7.49 -14.11 8.37
N MET A 258 -7.66 -14.88 7.29
CA MET A 258 -8.25 -16.23 7.39
C MET A 258 -7.42 -17.15 8.31
N VAL A 259 -6.10 -17.20 8.14
CA VAL A 259 -5.20 -17.96 9.02
C VAL A 259 -5.30 -17.45 10.46
N GLY A 260 -5.35 -16.13 10.66
CA GLY A 260 -5.52 -15.51 11.97
C GLY A 260 -6.85 -15.87 12.64
N GLN A 261 -7.95 -15.90 11.89
CA GLN A 261 -9.25 -16.36 12.37
C GLN A 261 -9.23 -17.83 12.77
N ILE A 262 -8.69 -18.70 11.92
CA ILE A 262 -8.56 -20.13 12.20
C ILE A 262 -7.66 -20.38 13.42
N ALA A 263 -6.54 -19.67 13.54
CA ALA A 263 -5.64 -19.78 14.69
C ALA A 263 -6.28 -19.28 16.00
N ARG A 264 -7.13 -18.25 15.94
CA ARG A 264 -7.93 -17.83 17.11
C ARG A 264 -8.96 -18.89 17.51
N LEU A 265 -9.60 -19.52 16.52
CA LEU A 265 -10.58 -20.57 16.75
C LEU A 265 -9.94 -21.83 17.35
N SER A 266 -8.74 -22.21 16.88
CA SER A 266 -8.02 -23.38 17.39
C SER A 266 -7.67 -23.26 18.87
N ARG A 267 -7.36 -22.06 19.36
CA ARG A 267 -7.14 -21.79 20.80
C ARG A 267 -8.41 -21.88 21.66
N ARG A 268 -9.59 -22.02 21.05
CA ARG A 268 -10.88 -22.07 21.76
C ARG A 268 -11.54 -23.45 21.73
N VAL A 269 -10.88 -24.47 21.17
CA VAL A 269 -11.38 -25.85 21.13
C VAL A 269 -10.52 -26.76 22.00
N SER A 270 -11.02 -27.97 22.28
CA SER A 270 -10.24 -28.97 23.02
C SER A 270 -8.92 -29.29 22.29
N PRO A 271 -7.77 -29.28 23.00
CA PRO A 271 -6.48 -29.58 22.42
C PRO A 271 -6.30 -31.05 22.01
N GLN A 272 -7.21 -31.95 22.43
CA GLN A 272 -7.17 -33.36 22.04
C GLN A 272 -7.67 -33.61 20.62
N LEU A 273 -8.53 -32.72 20.09
CA LEU A 273 -9.14 -32.85 18.77
C LEU A 273 -9.16 -31.50 18.03
N PRO A 274 -8.01 -30.79 17.92
CA PRO A 274 -7.99 -29.41 17.48
C PRO A 274 -8.47 -29.28 16.04
N HIS A 275 -8.02 -30.16 15.13
CA HIS A 275 -8.38 -30.11 13.72
C HIS A 275 -9.88 -30.32 13.50
N SER A 276 -10.45 -31.42 14.02
CA SER A 276 -11.87 -31.73 13.80
C SER A 276 -12.81 -30.75 14.49
N ARG A 277 -12.44 -30.23 15.67
CA ARG A 277 -13.25 -29.23 16.38
C ARG A 277 -13.19 -27.85 15.75
N VAL A 278 -12.03 -27.44 15.21
CA VAL A 278 -11.90 -26.21 14.42
C VAL A 278 -12.77 -26.28 13.18
N LEU A 279 -12.67 -27.36 12.41
CA LEU A 279 -13.47 -27.55 11.19
C LEU A 279 -14.96 -27.52 11.49
N ARG A 280 -15.44 -28.27 12.50
CA ARG A 280 -16.86 -28.26 12.88
C ARG A 280 -17.36 -26.88 13.31
N ARG A 281 -16.57 -26.14 14.10
CA ARG A 281 -16.97 -24.78 14.49
C ARG A 281 -16.95 -23.80 13.33
N TYR A 282 -16.00 -23.93 12.42
CA TYR A 282 -15.96 -23.12 11.21
C TYR A 282 -17.15 -23.41 10.30
N GLN A 283 -17.48 -24.70 10.09
CA GLN A 283 -18.69 -25.12 9.36
C GLN A 283 -19.96 -24.56 9.99
N ALA A 284 -20.13 -24.65 11.32
CA ALA A 284 -21.28 -24.07 12.01
C ALA A 284 -21.36 -22.55 11.79
N ALA A 285 -20.24 -21.83 11.84
CA ALA A 285 -20.20 -20.39 11.59
C ALA A 285 -20.57 -20.04 10.14
N LEU A 286 -20.10 -20.82 9.16
CA LEU A 286 -20.50 -20.65 7.76
C LEU A 286 -21.98 -20.93 7.55
N ALA A 287 -22.51 -21.97 8.19
CA ALA A 287 -23.91 -22.35 8.06
C ALA A 287 -24.83 -21.24 8.57
N VAL A 288 -24.50 -20.61 9.70
CA VAL A 288 -25.20 -19.41 10.19
C VAL A 288 -25.05 -18.22 9.24
N LYS A 289 -23.82 -17.94 8.77
CA LYS A 289 -23.55 -16.79 7.90
C LYS A 289 -24.32 -16.85 6.57
N PHE A 290 -24.47 -18.05 6.01
CA PHE A 290 -25.14 -18.28 4.73
C PHE A 290 -26.60 -18.76 4.86
N GLY A 291 -27.17 -18.76 6.08
CA GLY A 291 -28.55 -19.15 6.31
C GLY A 291 -28.86 -20.61 5.96
N LEU A 292 -27.89 -21.50 6.14
CA LEU A 292 -28.03 -22.95 5.90
C LEU A 292 -28.64 -23.69 7.11
N VAL A 293 -28.83 -22.99 8.25
CA VAL A 293 -29.48 -23.47 9.49
C VAL A 293 -30.17 -22.30 10.19
#